data_AF-A0A4Q1ZQ60-F1
#
_entry.id   AF-A0A4Q1ZQ60-F1
#
_cell.length_a   1.000
_cell.length_b   1.000
_cell.length_c   1.000
_cell.angle_alpha   90.00
_cell.angle_beta   90.00
_cell.angle_gamma   90.00
#
_symmetry.space_group_name_H-M   'P 1'
#
loop_
_entity.id
_entity.type
_entity.pdbx_description
1 polymer ?
#
loop_
_entity_poly.entity_id
_entity_poly.type
_entity_poly.pdbx_seq_one_letter_code
_entity_poly.pdbx_strand_id
1 'polypeptide(L)'
;MHGYPAVTRPRGIPSFSVGPFLAITFLITWGVIGLYIALPERAAAWFGKISGAHPLFFLATWAPAIAAFVVVLWHGGTTGLRRFLARLLLWRSTAGWTAFILLGLPLVFVAGSLIKGGPILAPLPPEGARPVLAVMVMMLFLGPIEEFGWRGVLQPLLQRHMAPIWAGLLIGATWGFWHLPAFYLPGTVFGGWNFLPFFLGNVVLTVLVTPVFNRTGGSLLWPMLFHWQLINPFWPDAQPWDTWILTGGTAARKPDPRWASAHQPQDGRVANRWRLGWGTLPDCLPGYYGADPDHVLRRRSLPNRRDRVAPGRSHTECDTEDLAGRRTYLAGT
;
A
#
# COMPACT_ATOMS: atom_id res chain seq x y z
N MET A 1 39.98 49.42 12.74
CA MET A 1 38.72 48.71 13.05
C MET A 1 38.44 47.71 11.93
N HIS A 2 38.84 46.44 12.10
CA HIS A 2 38.50 45.39 11.13
C HIS A 2 37.07 44.91 11.41
N GLY A 3 36.14 45.28 10.52
CA GLY A 3 34.79 44.74 10.54
C GLY A 3 34.83 43.27 10.17
N TYR A 4 34.42 42.40 11.09
CA TYR A 4 34.17 41.00 10.77
C TYR A 4 33.05 40.95 9.71
N PRO A 5 33.24 40.24 8.58
CA PRO A 5 32.18 40.06 7.61
C PRO A 5 30.99 39.39 8.29
N ALA A 6 29.81 40.00 8.16
CA ALA A 6 28.57 39.44 8.67
C ALA A 6 28.38 38.04 8.07
N VAL A 7 28.50 37.01 8.91
CA VAL A 7 28.19 35.63 8.52
C VAL A 7 26.71 35.60 8.19
N THR A 8 26.37 35.69 6.90
CA THR A 8 24.99 35.49 6.42
C THR A 8 24.59 34.07 6.76
N ARG A 9 23.84 33.90 7.86
CA ARG A 9 23.22 32.62 8.19
C ARG A 9 22.42 32.16 6.97
N PRO A 10 22.57 30.91 6.52
CA PRO A 10 21.74 30.39 5.44
C PRO A 10 20.27 30.61 5.79
N ARG A 11 19.53 31.29 4.91
CA ARG A 11 18.09 31.48 5.11
C ARG A 11 17.43 30.11 5.09
N GLY A 12 16.91 29.69 6.24
CA GLY A 12 16.09 28.48 6.33
C GLY A 12 14.78 28.65 5.58
N ILE A 13 14.10 27.53 5.28
CA ILE A 13 12.77 27.54 4.67
C ILE A 13 11.84 28.39 5.56
N PRO A 14 11.15 29.42 5.03
CA PRO A 14 10.29 30.29 5.82
C PRO A 14 8.97 29.61 6.19
N SER A 15 8.34 30.01 7.30
CA SER A 15 7.13 29.36 7.84
C SER A 15 5.92 29.43 6.90
N PHE A 16 5.81 30.46 6.06
CA PHE A 16 4.73 30.55 5.07
C PHE A 16 4.79 29.44 4.00
N SER A 17 5.94 28.75 3.87
CA SER A 17 6.11 27.63 2.94
C SER A 17 5.23 26.41 3.28
N VAL A 18 4.62 26.37 4.47
CA VAL A 18 3.61 25.37 4.84
C VAL A 18 2.45 25.39 3.83
N GLY A 19 2.00 26.57 3.39
CA GLY A 19 0.91 26.70 2.42
C GLY A 19 1.24 26.05 1.07
N PRO A 20 2.31 26.48 0.37
CA PRO A 20 2.76 25.85 -0.87
C PRO A 20 3.05 24.35 -0.73
N PHE A 21 3.67 23.94 0.38
CA PHE A 21 3.94 22.53 0.66
C PHE A 21 2.65 21.69 0.69
N LEU A 22 1.66 22.12 1.47
CA LEU A 22 0.38 21.42 1.58
C LEU A 22 -0.41 21.48 0.26
N ALA A 23 -0.40 22.62 -0.43
CA ALA A 23 -1.08 22.77 -1.70
C ALA A 23 -0.55 21.78 -2.75
N ILE A 24 0.77 21.71 -2.95
CA ILE A 24 1.38 20.75 -3.90
C ILE A 24 1.07 19.31 -3.48
N THR A 25 1.22 19.01 -2.18
CA THR A 25 0.98 17.67 -1.62
C THR A 25 -0.46 17.20 -1.88
N PHE A 26 -1.45 18.03 -1.58
CA PHE A 26 -2.85 17.68 -1.78
C PHE A 26 -3.26 17.71 -3.24
N LEU A 27 -2.83 18.71 -4.03
CA LEU A 27 -3.19 18.81 -5.44
C LEU A 27 -2.73 17.60 -6.25
N ILE A 28 -1.51 17.09 -6.01
CA ILE A 28 -1.02 15.90 -6.71
C ILE A 28 -1.86 14.67 -6.31
N THR A 29 -1.96 14.37 -5.02
CA THR A 29 -2.64 13.15 -4.56
C THR A 29 -4.13 13.18 -4.82
N TRP A 30 -4.82 14.24 -4.41
CA TRP A 30 -6.27 14.36 -4.61
C TRP A 30 -6.62 14.56 -6.08
N GLY A 31 -5.77 15.21 -6.88
CA GLY A 31 -5.98 15.33 -8.32
C GLY A 31 -5.85 13.99 -9.04
N VAL A 32 -4.76 13.25 -8.80
CA VAL A 32 -4.51 11.95 -9.44
C VAL A 32 -5.54 10.92 -8.98
N ILE A 33 -5.75 10.77 -7.67
CA ILE A 33 -6.68 9.77 -7.13
C ILE A 33 -8.13 10.19 -7.37
N GLY A 34 -8.45 11.48 -7.22
CA GLY A 34 -9.77 12.02 -7.52
C GLY A 34 -10.18 11.82 -8.98
N LEU A 35 -9.24 11.86 -9.93
CA LEU A 35 -9.51 11.51 -11.33
C LEU A 35 -9.97 10.05 -11.46
N TYR A 36 -9.30 9.11 -10.79
CA TYR A 36 -9.68 7.69 -10.80
C TYR A 36 -11.02 7.43 -10.09
N ILE A 37 -11.40 8.25 -9.12
CA ILE A 37 -12.69 8.16 -8.43
C ILE A 37 -13.81 8.76 -9.30
N ALA A 38 -13.61 9.95 -9.85
CA ALA A 38 -14.63 10.68 -10.59
C ALA A 38 -14.86 10.13 -12.00
N LEU A 39 -13.81 9.61 -12.65
CA LEU A 39 -13.84 9.15 -14.05
C LEU A 39 -13.11 7.80 -14.21
N PRO A 40 -13.52 6.73 -13.50
CA PRO A 40 -12.76 5.47 -13.41
C PRO A 40 -12.49 4.82 -14.77
N GLU A 41 -13.51 4.73 -15.65
CA GLU A 41 -13.36 4.10 -16.97
C GLU A 41 -12.43 4.90 -17.89
N ARG A 42 -12.51 6.23 -17.86
CA ARG A 42 -11.64 7.10 -18.68
C ARG A 42 -10.21 7.07 -18.15
N ALA A 43 -10.04 7.16 -16.84
CA ALA A 43 -8.73 7.07 -16.20
C ALA A 43 -8.07 5.71 -16.49
N ALA A 44 -8.83 4.62 -16.39
CA ALA A 44 -8.35 3.28 -16.70
C ALA A 44 -8.02 3.11 -18.20
N ALA A 45 -8.81 3.71 -19.10
CA ALA A 45 -8.54 3.67 -20.54
C ALA A 45 -7.27 4.45 -20.92
N TRP A 46 -7.01 5.61 -20.30
CA TRP A 46 -5.85 6.44 -20.62
C TRP A 46 -4.57 5.97 -19.94
N PHE A 47 -4.66 5.56 -18.69
CA PHE A 47 -3.49 5.34 -17.84
C PHE A 47 -3.35 3.89 -17.36
N GLY A 48 -4.37 3.05 -17.57
CA GLY A 48 -4.43 1.70 -17.01
C GLY A 48 -5.14 1.66 -15.67
N LYS A 49 -5.55 0.44 -15.27
CA LYS A 49 -6.22 0.20 -13.99
C LYS A 49 -5.27 0.48 -12.83
N ILE A 50 -5.70 1.31 -11.88
CA ILE A 50 -4.89 1.64 -10.71
C ILE A 50 -4.69 0.41 -9.82
N SER A 51 -3.49 0.29 -9.27
CA SER A 51 -3.10 -0.75 -8.32
C SER A 51 -1.95 -0.21 -7.45
N GLY A 52 -1.60 -0.92 -6.38
CA GLY A 52 -0.48 -0.52 -5.51
C GLY A 52 0.89 -0.47 -6.21
N ALA A 53 1.03 -1.10 -7.38
CA ALA A 53 2.24 -1.06 -8.20
C ALA A 53 2.18 -0.03 -9.34
N HIS A 54 1.07 0.69 -9.48
CA HIS A 54 0.83 1.58 -10.61
C HIS A 54 1.67 2.87 -10.50
N PRO A 55 2.31 3.36 -11.59
CA PRO A 55 3.14 4.58 -11.52
C PRO A 55 2.41 5.82 -10.99
N LEU A 56 1.13 6.00 -11.36
CA LEU A 56 0.32 7.10 -10.82
C LEU A 56 -0.02 6.92 -9.32
N PHE A 57 -0.05 5.70 -8.81
CA PHE A 57 -0.16 5.46 -7.38
C PHE A 57 1.12 5.93 -6.67
N PHE A 58 2.30 5.59 -7.19
CA PHE A 58 3.57 6.12 -6.69
C PHE A 58 3.64 7.64 -6.74
N LEU A 59 3.20 8.26 -7.85
CA LEU A 59 3.15 9.71 -7.97
C LEU A 59 2.27 10.34 -6.89
N ALA A 60 1.08 9.78 -6.67
CA ALA A 60 0.16 10.23 -5.63
C ALA A 60 0.77 10.03 -4.23
N THR A 61 1.44 8.92 -3.95
CA THR A 61 2.11 8.66 -2.67
C THR A 61 3.34 9.55 -2.46
N TRP A 62 4.08 9.89 -3.52
CA TRP A 62 5.29 10.71 -3.44
C TRP A 62 5.01 12.22 -3.35
N ALA A 63 3.76 12.65 -3.47
CA ALA A 63 3.36 14.05 -3.40
C ALA A 63 3.99 14.86 -2.25
N PRO A 64 3.99 14.42 -0.98
CA PRO A 64 4.66 15.15 0.11
C PRO A 64 6.18 15.24 -0.09
N ALA A 65 6.83 14.23 -0.65
CA ALA A 65 8.26 14.29 -0.96
C ALA A 65 8.55 15.27 -2.10
N ILE A 66 7.75 15.22 -3.17
CA ILE A 66 7.84 16.14 -4.32
C ILE A 66 7.67 17.57 -3.82
N ALA A 67 6.64 17.85 -3.02
CA ALA A 67 6.42 19.15 -2.41
C ALA A 67 7.59 19.60 -1.53
N ALA A 68 8.17 18.68 -0.75
CA ALA A 68 9.37 18.97 0.05
C ALA A 68 10.55 19.39 -0.82
N PHE A 69 10.85 18.63 -1.87
CA PHE A 69 11.96 18.92 -2.77
C PHE A 69 11.77 20.24 -3.49
N VAL A 70 10.57 20.55 -3.96
CA VAL A 70 10.23 21.84 -4.57
C VAL A 70 10.51 22.99 -3.59
N VAL A 71 9.96 22.93 -2.37
CA VAL A 71 10.13 23.98 -1.36
C VAL A 71 11.59 24.14 -0.93
N VAL A 72 12.30 23.02 -0.72
CA VAL A 72 13.72 23.01 -0.33
C VAL A 72 14.59 23.61 -1.43
N LEU A 73 14.39 23.20 -2.69
CA LEU A 73 15.13 23.73 -3.84
C LEU A 73 14.83 25.21 -4.07
N TRP A 74 13.56 25.62 -3.96
CA TRP A 74 13.16 27.01 -4.18
C TRP A 74 13.83 27.98 -3.21
N HIS A 75 13.90 27.62 -1.92
CA HIS A 75 14.47 28.51 -0.90
C HIS A 75 15.97 28.30 -0.65
N GLY A 76 16.45 27.06 -0.79
CA GLY A 76 17.82 26.68 -0.42
C GLY A 76 18.73 26.34 -1.60
N GLY A 77 18.20 26.24 -2.81
CA GLY A 77 18.93 25.76 -3.99
C GLY A 77 19.51 24.36 -3.79
N THR A 78 20.51 24.02 -4.61
CA THR A 78 21.23 22.74 -4.55
C THR A 78 21.96 22.53 -3.23
N THR A 79 22.46 23.60 -2.61
CA THR A 79 23.13 23.54 -1.30
C THR A 79 22.13 23.20 -0.18
N GLY A 80 20.94 23.78 -0.21
CA GLY A 80 19.84 23.45 0.69
C GLY A 80 19.38 22.00 0.53
N LEU A 81 19.23 21.55 -0.73
CA LEU A 81 18.91 20.17 -1.03
C LEU A 81 19.95 19.19 -0.49
N ARG A 82 21.25 19.47 -0.69
CA ARG A 82 22.32 18.62 -0.15
C ARG A 82 22.27 18.52 1.36
N ARG A 83 22.06 19.64 2.07
CA ARG A 83 21.91 19.64 3.54
C ARG A 83 20.66 18.90 3.99
N PHE A 84 19.57 19.01 3.24
CA PHE A 84 18.33 18.30 3.51
C PHE A 84 18.52 16.79 3.40
N LEU A 85 19.12 16.31 2.29
CA LEU A 85 19.41 14.89 2.09
C LEU A 85 20.48 14.35 3.04
N ALA A 86 21.44 15.16 3.47
CA ALA A 86 22.44 14.76 4.46
C ALA A 86 21.81 14.33 5.80
N ARG A 87 20.56 14.71 6.09
CA ARG A 87 19.81 14.26 7.28
C ARG A 87 19.46 12.77 7.24
N LEU A 88 19.56 12.11 6.09
CA LEU A 88 19.49 10.64 5.97
C LEU A 88 20.73 9.96 6.56
N LEU A 89 21.86 10.67 6.64
CA LEU A 89 23.13 10.14 7.16
C LEU A 89 23.24 10.28 8.69
N LEU A 90 22.23 10.89 9.34
CA LEU A 90 22.16 11.01 10.79
C LEU A 90 21.69 9.69 11.42
N TRP A 91 22.61 8.73 11.51
CA TRP A 91 22.31 7.37 11.96
C TRP A 91 22.32 7.18 13.48
N ARG A 92 22.94 8.10 14.24
CA ARG A 92 23.02 7.98 15.71
C ARG A 92 21.63 8.12 16.35
N SER A 93 21.29 7.19 17.24
CA SER A 93 20.07 7.18 18.05
C SER A 93 20.36 6.53 19.40
N THR A 94 19.48 6.75 20.38
CA THR A 94 19.58 6.06 21.68
C THR A 94 19.11 4.61 21.53
N ALA A 95 19.67 3.71 22.36
CA ALA A 95 19.30 2.30 22.34
C ALA A 95 17.79 2.08 22.50
N GLY A 96 17.12 2.89 23.34
CA GLY A 96 15.68 2.82 23.55
C GLY A 96 14.86 3.08 22.28
N TRP A 97 15.17 4.15 21.53
CA TRP A 97 14.46 4.44 20.28
C TRP A 97 14.75 3.42 19.19
N THR A 98 16.00 2.97 19.09
CA THR A 98 16.40 1.91 18.16
C THR A 98 15.64 0.62 18.45
N ALA A 99 15.60 0.18 19.71
CA ALA A 99 14.86 -1.01 20.12
C ALA A 99 13.35 -0.87 19.90
N PHE A 100 12.77 0.30 20.19
CA PHE A 100 11.36 0.56 19.93
C PHE A 100 10.99 0.42 18.44
N ILE A 101 11.81 0.97 17.53
CA ILE A 101 11.53 0.90 16.08
C ILE A 101 11.78 -0.51 15.54
N LEU A 102 12.89 -1.14 15.93
CA LEU A 102 13.29 -2.43 15.34
C LEU A 102 12.59 -3.64 15.96
N LEU A 103 12.15 -3.53 17.23
CA LEU A 103 11.53 -4.64 17.97
C LEU A 103 10.13 -4.27 18.46
N GLY A 104 9.97 -3.10 19.07
CA GLY A 104 8.69 -2.67 19.64
C GLY A 104 7.54 -2.63 18.63
N LEU A 105 7.75 -1.97 17.48
CA LEU A 105 6.74 -1.90 16.41
C LEU A 105 6.37 -3.29 15.83
N PRO A 106 7.34 -4.12 15.40
CA PRO A 106 7.01 -5.49 14.98
C PRO A 106 6.22 -6.29 16.02
N LEU A 107 6.62 -6.21 17.29
CA LEU A 107 5.95 -6.93 18.37
C LEU A 107 4.49 -6.49 18.56
N VAL A 108 4.16 -5.23 18.28
CA VAL A 108 2.77 -4.74 18.31
C VAL A 108 1.93 -5.41 17.25
N PHE A 109 2.44 -5.55 16.02
CA PHE A 109 1.72 -6.26 14.95
C PHE A 109 1.59 -7.75 15.25
N VAL A 110 2.66 -8.38 15.76
CA VAL A 110 2.61 -9.77 16.21
C VAL A 110 1.56 -9.95 17.31
N ALA A 111 1.55 -9.08 18.33
CA ALA A 111 0.56 -9.12 19.40
C ALA A 111 -0.87 -8.92 18.87
N GLY A 112 -1.08 -7.96 17.96
CA GLY A 112 -2.36 -7.71 17.31
C GLY A 112 -2.87 -8.93 16.55
N SER A 113 -2.00 -9.59 15.78
CA SER A 113 -2.31 -10.84 15.09
C SER A 113 -2.69 -11.95 16.07
N LEU A 114 -1.88 -12.18 17.11
CA LEU A 114 -2.15 -13.23 18.10
C LEU A 114 -3.46 -13.03 18.87
N ILE A 115 -3.80 -11.79 19.23
CA ILE A 115 -5.09 -11.44 19.87
C ILE A 115 -6.28 -11.81 18.96
N LYS A 116 -6.10 -11.71 17.64
CA LYS A 116 -7.11 -12.09 16.64
C LYS A 116 -7.08 -13.60 16.30
N GLY A 117 -6.17 -14.38 16.91
CA GLY A 117 -5.96 -15.79 16.60
C GLY A 117 -5.16 -16.05 15.31
N GLY A 118 -4.44 -15.02 14.82
CA GLY A 118 -3.60 -15.09 13.63
C GLY A 118 -2.18 -15.61 13.89
N PRO A 119 -1.36 -15.76 12.84
CA PRO A 119 0.01 -16.25 12.94
C PRO A 119 1.01 -15.18 13.43
N ILE A 120 2.19 -15.61 13.87
CA ILE A 120 3.30 -14.70 14.26
C ILE A 120 3.91 -14.00 13.03
N LEU A 121 3.89 -14.65 11.87
CA LEU A 121 4.39 -14.10 10.61
C LEU A 121 3.32 -14.25 9.53
N ALA A 122 3.35 -13.33 8.55
CA ALA A 122 2.52 -13.48 7.36
C ALA A 122 2.85 -14.82 6.66
N PRO A 123 1.85 -15.63 6.28
CA PRO A 123 2.09 -16.87 5.55
C PRO A 123 2.87 -16.61 4.27
N LEU A 124 3.88 -17.43 4.00
CA LEU A 124 4.59 -17.33 2.73
C LEU A 124 3.67 -17.73 1.58
N PRO A 125 3.69 -16.99 0.46
CA PRO A 125 2.94 -17.39 -0.71
C PRO A 125 3.55 -18.68 -1.30
N PRO A 126 2.80 -19.46 -2.10
CA PRO A 126 3.27 -20.74 -2.67
C PRO A 126 4.58 -20.61 -3.45
N GLU A 127 4.84 -19.44 -4.02
CA GLU A 127 6.05 -19.09 -4.78
C GLU A 127 7.27 -18.79 -3.88
N GLY A 128 7.14 -18.93 -2.56
CA GLY A 128 8.21 -18.81 -1.57
C GLY A 128 8.46 -17.37 -1.09
N ALA A 129 9.65 -17.12 -0.55
CA ALA A 129 9.99 -15.83 0.08
C ALA A 129 10.34 -14.71 -0.93
N ARG A 130 10.61 -15.04 -2.19
CA ARG A 130 11.08 -14.07 -3.20
C ARG A 130 10.05 -12.96 -3.50
N PRO A 131 8.75 -13.24 -3.71
CA PRO A 131 7.75 -12.19 -3.90
C PRO A 131 7.61 -11.29 -2.67
N VAL A 132 7.68 -11.86 -1.47
CA VAL A 132 7.62 -11.10 -0.20
C VAL A 132 8.78 -10.11 -0.12
N LEU A 133 10.00 -10.58 -0.41
CA LEU A 133 11.18 -9.70 -0.44
C LEU A 133 11.05 -8.59 -1.49
N ALA A 134 10.51 -8.88 -2.68
CA ALA A 134 10.28 -7.88 -3.71
C ALA A 134 9.29 -6.79 -3.24
N VAL A 135 8.20 -7.18 -2.58
CA VAL A 135 7.24 -6.23 -2.00
C VAL A 135 7.88 -5.44 -0.85
N MET A 136 8.67 -6.07 0.02
CA MET A 136 9.39 -5.37 1.09
C MET A 136 10.31 -4.27 0.55
N VAL A 137 11.05 -4.56 -0.53
CA VAL A 137 11.90 -3.59 -1.21
C VAL A 137 11.06 -2.49 -1.85
N MET A 138 9.96 -2.82 -2.51
CA MET A 138 9.03 -1.83 -3.07
C MET A 138 8.49 -0.89 -1.99
N MET A 139 8.15 -1.40 -0.80
CA MET A 139 7.63 -0.60 0.31
C MET A 139 8.65 0.39 0.87
N LEU A 140 9.96 0.18 0.69
CA LEU A 140 10.97 1.20 1.03
C LEU A 140 10.78 2.49 0.23
N PHE A 141 10.18 2.38 -0.96
CA PHE A 141 9.94 3.50 -1.86
C PHE A 141 8.51 4.03 -1.79
N LEU A 142 7.68 3.60 -0.83
CA LEU A 142 6.33 4.15 -0.64
C LEU A 142 6.29 5.01 0.62
N GLY A 143 5.88 4.44 1.75
CA GLY A 143 5.73 5.17 3.01
C GLY A 143 6.96 5.99 3.42
N PRO A 144 8.18 5.42 3.44
CA PRO A 144 9.38 6.15 3.84
C PRO A 144 9.61 7.43 3.02
N ILE A 145 9.29 7.43 1.73
CA ILE A 145 9.49 8.61 0.89
C ILE A 145 8.61 9.78 1.37
N GLU A 146 7.43 9.52 1.91
CA GLU A 146 6.54 10.56 2.46
C GLU A 146 7.19 11.38 3.59
N GLU A 147 8.10 10.76 4.35
CA GLU A 147 8.77 11.37 5.50
C GLU A 147 9.64 12.57 5.12
N PHE A 148 10.09 12.68 3.86
CA PHE A 148 10.72 13.89 3.35
C PHE A 148 9.81 15.11 3.53
N GLY A 149 8.52 14.97 3.27
CA GLY A 149 7.54 16.04 3.47
C GLY A 149 7.20 16.23 4.95
N TRP A 150 6.67 15.18 5.57
CA TRP A 150 6.08 15.30 6.91
C TRP A 150 7.10 15.66 7.98
N ARG A 151 8.23 14.94 8.04
CA ARG A 151 9.28 15.14 9.05
C ARG A 151 10.41 16.03 8.52
N GLY A 152 10.66 16.00 7.21
CA GLY A 152 11.69 16.83 6.60
C GLY A 152 11.33 18.31 6.55
N VAL A 153 10.07 18.65 6.24
CA VAL A 153 9.63 20.03 6.02
C VAL A 153 8.56 20.45 7.03
N LEU A 154 7.42 19.76 7.10
CA LEU A 154 6.27 20.25 7.87
C LEU A 154 6.57 20.31 9.38
N GLN A 155 7.13 19.25 9.96
CA GLN A 155 7.43 19.19 11.39
C GLN A 155 8.38 20.30 11.88
N PRO A 156 9.55 20.54 11.26
CA PRO A 156 10.41 21.67 11.64
C PRO A 156 9.77 23.04 11.48
N LEU A 157 8.85 23.21 10.51
CA LEU A 157 8.15 24.49 10.32
C LEU A 157 7.10 24.73 11.41
N LEU A 158 6.32 23.70 11.76
CA LEU A 158 5.31 23.77 12.81
C LEU A 158 5.94 23.96 14.20
N GLN A 159 7.00 23.21 14.52
CA GLN A 159 7.65 23.28 15.84
C GLN A 159 8.38 24.60 16.13
N ARG A 160 8.42 25.54 15.18
CA ARG A 160 8.82 26.94 15.44
C ARG A 160 7.77 27.74 16.20
N HIS A 161 6.51 27.30 16.14
CA HIS A 161 5.36 28.05 16.63
C HIS A 161 4.54 27.26 17.66
N MET A 162 4.78 25.96 17.81
CA MET A 162 4.03 25.11 18.74
C MET A 162 4.89 24.01 19.34
N ALA A 163 4.46 23.49 20.50
CA ALA A 163 5.12 22.38 21.16
C ALA A 163 5.06 21.09 20.29
N PRO A 164 6.01 20.15 20.48
CA PRO A 164 6.08 18.94 19.65
C PRO A 164 4.79 18.13 19.60
N ILE A 165 4.06 18.01 20.71
CA ILE A 165 2.79 17.28 20.76
C ILE A 165 1.75 17.86 19.80
N TRP A 166 1.62 19.18 19.74
CA TRP A 166 0.68 19.87 18.84
C TRP A 166 1.11 19.75 17.39
N ALA A 167 2.41 19.83 17.11
CA ALA A 167 2.94 19.59 15.77
C ALA A 167 2.63 18.16 15.31
N GLY A 168 2.85 17.16 16.17
CA GLY A 168 2.53 15.76 15.88
C GLY A 168 1.05 15.52 15.61
N LEU A 169 0.17 16.09 16.44
CA LEU A 169 -1.28 16.01 16.26
C LEU A 169 -1.74 16.63 14.92
N LEU A 170 -1.24 17.83 14.60
CA LEU A 170 -1.62 18.55 13.38
C LEU A 170 -1.11 17.83 12.12
N ILE A 171 0.12 17.33 12.14
CA ILE A 171 0.66 16.52 11.04
C ILE A 171 -0.16 15.25 10.90
N GLY A 172 -0.47 14.56 11.99
CA GLY A 172 -1.22 13.32 11.97
C GLY A 172 -2.63 13.50 11.40
N ALA A 173 -3.32 14.58 11.76
CA ALA A 173 -4.62 14.90 11.19
C ALA A 173 -4.51 15.25 9.70
N THR A 174 -3.57 16.12 9.34
CA THR A 174 -3.35 16.54 7.94
C THR A 174 -2.99 15.34 7.05
N TRP A 175 -2.11 14.49 7.52
CA TRP A 175 -1.67 13.29 6.83
C TRP A 175 -2.78 12.24 6.73
N GLY A 176 -3.58 12.07 7.78
CA GLY A 176 -4.76 11.21 7.76
C GLY A 176 -5.78 11.64 6.71
N PHE A 177 -6.09 12.94 6.63
CA PHE A 177 -6.97 13.48 5.59
C PHE A 177 -6.38 13.42 4.19
N TRP A 178 -5.05 13.55 4.06
CA TRP A 178 -4.38 13.38 2.77
C TRP A 178 -4.63 11.98 2.16
N HIS A 179 -4.73 10.94 2.99
CA HIS A 179 -5.07 9.57 2.56
C HIS A 179 -6.54 9.34 2.19
N LEU A 180 -7.46 10.25 2.54
CA LEU A 180 -8.90 10.03 2.43
C LEU A 180 -9.35 9.54 1.03
N PRO A 181 -8.89 10.09 -0.10
CA PRO A 181 -9.29 9.59 -1.42
C PRO A 181 -8.96 8.11 -1.65
N ALA A 182 -7.87 7.59 -1.08
CA ALA A 182 -7.45 6.20 -1.29
C ALA A 182 -8.47 5.19 -0.74
N PHE A 183 -9.26 5.55 0.27
CA PHE A 183 -10.33 4.71 0.81
C PHE A 183 -11.48 4.47 -0.17
N TYR A 184 -11.57 5.30 -1.21
CA TYR A 184 -12.58 5.17 -2.26
C TYR A 184 -12.02 4.51 -3.53
N LEU A 185 -10.79 4.00 -3.51
CA LEU A 185 -10.18 3.27 -4.63
C LEU A 185 -10.29 1.75 -4.44
N PRO A 186 -11.16 1.07 -5.22
CA PRO A 186 -11.21 -0.38 -5.23
C PRO A 186 -9.86 -0.99 -5.67
N GLY A 187 -9.45 -2.08 -5.04
CA GLY A 187 -8.21 -2.79 -5.39
C GLY A 187 -6.93 -2.24 -4.74
N THR A 188 -7.05 -1.24 -3.87
CA THR A 188 -5.98 -0.82 -2.96
C THR A 188 -6.22 -1.38 -1.56
N VAL A 189 -5.17 -1.40 -0.71
CA VAL A 189 -5.30 -1.81 0.70
C VAL A 189 -6.31 -0.94 1.46
N PHE A 190 -6.37 0.36 1.14
CA PHE A 190 -7.27 1.31 1.77
C PHE A 190 -8.75 1.06 1.45
N GLY A 191 -9.07 0.55 0.26
CA GLY A 191 -10.45 0.24 -0.13
C GLY A 191 -11.11 -0.86 0.72
N GLY A 192 -10.33 -1.63 1.48
CA GLY A 192 -10.83 -2.62 2.43
C GLY A 192 -10.90 -2.13 3.88
N TRP A 193 -10.55 -0.87 4.16
CA TRP A 193 -10.40 -0.34 5.51
C TRP A 193 -11.48 0.67 5.89
N ASN A 194 -11.70 0.85 7.19
CA ASN A 194 -12.50 1.97 7.71
C ASN A 194 -11.59 3.19 7.95
N PHE A 195 -12.02 4.35 7.46
CA PHE A 195 -11.26 5.59 7.58
C PHE A 195 -11.02 6.03 9.03
N LEU A 196 -12.02 5.94 9.91
CA LEU A 196 -11.90 6.50 11.26
C LEU A 196 -10.85 5.80 12.13
N PRO A 197 -10.81 4.44 12.24
CA PRO A 197 -9.74 3.75 12.94
C PRO A 197 -8.36 4.02 12.35
N PHE A 198 -8.25 4.07 11.02
CA PHE A 198 -7.00 4.45 10.35
C PHE A 198 -6.56 5.87 10.72
N PHE A 199 -7.47 6.84 10.66
CA PHE A 199 -7.21 8.24 10.96
C PHE A 199 -6.69 8.41 12.39
N LEU A 200 -7.35 7.79 13.37
CA LEU A 200 -6.94 7.83 14.77
C LEU A 200 -5.56 7.17 14.97
N GLY A 201 -5.35 5.98 14.38
CA GLY A 201 -4.06 5.30 14.42
C GLY A 201 -2.94 6.14 13.81
N ASN A 202 -3.20 6.78 12.66
CA ASN A 202 -2.25 7.68 11.99
C ASN A 202 -1.87 8.88 12.88
N VAL A 203 -2.84 9.49 13.54
CA VAL A 203 -2.59 10.60 14.49
C VAL A 203 -1.69 10.14 15.63
N VAL A 204 -2.01 9.00 16.24
CA VAL A 204 -1.21 8.41 17.33
C VAL A 204 0.22 8.13 16.87
N LEU A 205 0.38 7.44 15.74
CA LEU A 205 1.70 7.10 15.19
C LEU A 205 2.53 8.36 14.89
N THR A 206 1.90 9.43 14.40
CA THR A 206 2.58 10.70 14.14
C THR A 206 3.02 11.39 15.44
N VAL A 207 2.22 11.32 16.49
CA VAL A 207 2.63 11.78 17.82
C VAL A 207 3.80 10.96 18.36
N LEU A 208 3.82 9.64 18.15
CA LEU A 208 4.88 8.74 18.63
C LEU A 208 6.22 8.92 17.92
N VAL A 209 6.22 9.15 16.60
CA VAL A 209 7.44 9.35 15.81
C VAL A 209 8.01 10.78 15.96
N THR A 210 7.19 11.75 16.37
CA THR A 210 7.62 13.13 16.62
C THR A 210 8.83 13.23 17.58
N PRO A 211 8.81 12.62 18.79
CA PRO A 211 9.96 12.64 19.68
C PRO A 211 11.16 11.84 19.14
N VAL A 212 10.96 10.76 18.37
CA VAL A 212 12.06 10.03 17.71
C VAL A 212 12.86 11.00 16.83
N PHE A 213 12.16 11.73 15.96
CA PHE A 213 12.78 12.70 15.07
C PHE A 213 13.52 13.81 15.85
N ASN A 214 12.88 14.36 16.89
CA ASN A 214 13.48 15.42 17.70
C ASN A 214 14.73 14.95 18.45
N ARG A 215 14.70 13.74 19.03
CA ARG A 215 15.79 13.17 19.84
C ARG A 215 16.95 12.62 19.00
N THR A 216 16.73 12.37 17.71
CA THR A 216 17.77 11.95 16.75
C THR A 216 18.38 13.13 15.98
N GLY A 217 18.19 14.36 16.46
CA GLY A 217 18.78 15.56 15.87
C GLY A 217 18.18 15.95 14.52
N GLY A 218 16.93 15.58 14.24
CA GLY A 218 16.26 15.85 12.97
C GLY A 218 16.63 14.86 11.86
N SER A 219 17.07 13.65 12.22
CA SER A 219 17.33 12.55 11.29
C SER A 219 16.09 12.19 10.48
N LEU A 220 16.28 11.97 9.18
CA LEU A 220 15.23 11.43 8.31
C LEU A 220 15.24 9.90 8.24
N LEU A 221 16.38 9.27 8.57
CA LEU A 221 16.52 7.81 8.55
C LEU A 221 15.55 7.13 9.51
N TRP A 222 15.44 7.63 10.75
CA TRP A 222 14.65 6.97 11.78
C TRP A 222 13.13 7.04 11.55
N PRO A 223 12.54 8.18 11.17
CA PRO A 223 11.13 8.21 10.77
C PRO A 223 10.85 7.38 9.52
N MET A 224 11.78 7.32 8.56
CA MET A 224 11.66 6.47 7.37
C MET A 224 11.63 4.99 7.74
N LEU A 225 12.52 4.55 8.63
CA LEU A 225 12.50 3.18 9.14
C LEU A 225 11.24 2.88 9.97
N PHE A 226 10.82 3.82 10.83
CA PHE A 226 9.57 3.73 11.57
C PHE A 226 8.40 3.51 10.62
N HIS A 227 8.27 4.33 9.59
CA HIS A 227 7.20 4.23 8.61
C HIS A 227 7.29 2.93 7.79
N TRP A 228 8.49 2.54 7.35
CA TRP A 228 8.68 1.26 6.66
C TRP A 228 8.19 0.09 7.50
N GLN A 229 8.46 0.08 8.81
CA GLN A 229 7.97 -0.98 9.71
C GLN A 229 6.45 -1.03 9.81
N LEU A 230 5.75 0.10 9.64
CA LEU A 230 4.28 0.13 9.67
C LEU A 230 3.63 -0.47 8.43
N ILE A 231 4.34 -0.47 7.29
CA ILE A 231 3.83 -0.96 6.00
C ILE A 231 4.57 -2.22 5.52
N ASN A 232 5.38 -2.82 6.38
CA ASN A 232 6.20 -3.96 6.03
C ASN A 232 5.31 -5.21 5.85
N PRO A 233 5.26 -5.84 4.66
CA PRO A 233 4.39 -6.99 4.39
C PRO A 233 4.79 -8.25 5.17
N PHE A 234 5.94 -8.23 5.86
CA PHE A 234 6.43 -9.32 6.67
C PHE A 234 5.66 -9.48 7.98
N TRP A 235 5.09 -8.40 8.52
CA TRP A 235 4.32 -8.44 9.76
C TRP A 235 2.91 -8.97 9.51
N PRO A 236 2.40 -9.87 10.37
CA PRO A 236 1.10 -10.47 10.19
C PRO A 236 0.01 -9.40 10.36
N ASP A 237 -0.91 -9.34 9.40
CA ASP A 237 -2.11 -8.49 9.44
C ASP A 237 -1.84 -7.08 9.98
N ALA A 238 -0.96 -6.32 9.32
CA ALA A 238 -0.61 -4.94 9.66
C ALA A 238 -1.78 -3.97 9.44
N GLN A 239 -2.84 -4.15 10.23
CA GLN A 239 -4.04 -3.35 10.13
C GLN A 239 -3.85 -2.05 10.90
N PRO A 240 -4.31 -0.91 10.37
CA PRO A 240 -4.10 0.39 11.00
C PRO A 240 -4.66 0.49 12.42
N TRP A 241 -5.69 -0.28 12.74
CA TRP A 241 -6.31 -0.26 14.06
C TRP A 241 -5.47 -0.92 15.14
N ASP A 242 -4.52 -1.81 14.83
CA ASP A 242 -3.69 -2.48 15.86
C ASP A 242 -2.83 -1.52 16.69
N THR A 243 -2.70 -0.28 16.20
CA THR A 243 -2.14 0.87 16.93
C THR A 243 -2.86 1.18 18.25
N TRP A 244 -4.08 0.67 18.51
CA TRP A 244 -4.72 0.80 19.83
C TRP A 244 -3.89 0.16 20.95
N ILE A 245 -3.07 -0.86 20.63
CA ILE A 245 -2.13 -1.48 21.57
C ILE A 245 -1.09 -0.45 22.05
N LEU A 246 -0.69 0.49 21.18
CA LEU A 246 0.26 1.56 21.50
C LEU A 246 -0.35 2.66 22.37
N THR A 247 -1.69 2.75 22.48
CA THR A 247 -2.37 3.74 23.33
C THR A 247 -2.75 3.20 24.70
N GLY A 248 -2.51 1.90 24.98
CA GLY A 248 -2.84 1.26 26.26
C GLY A 248 -4.35 1.12 26.52
N GLY A 249 -5.20 1.38 25.54
CA GLY A 249 -6.65 1.29 25.67
C GLY A 249 -7.13 -0.16 25.61
N THR A 250 -7.85 -0.62 26.62
CA THR A 250 -8.56 -1.90 26.54
C THR A 250 -9.69 -1.80 25.51
N ALA A 251 -9.64 -2.67 24.49
CA ALA A 251 -10.75 -3.06 23.62
C ALA A 251 -11.49 -1.92 22.88
N ALA A 252 -11.00 -1.57 21.69
CA ALA A 252 -11.93 -1.34 20.59
C ALA A 252 -12.66 -2.68 20.35
N ARG A 253 -13.94 -2.72 20.70
CA ARG A 253 -14.84 -3.87 20.54
C ARG A 253 -14.58 -4.56 19.20
N LYS A 254 -14.41 -5.89 19.20
CA LYS A 254 -14.39 -6.70 17.97
C LYS A 254 -15.51 -6.20 17.06
N PRO A 255 -15.23 -5.71 15.85
CA PRO A 255 -16.31 -5.42 14.93
C PRO A 255 -16.99 -6.77 14.61
N ASP A 256 -18.32 -6.81 14.65
CA ASP A 256 -19.18 -8.01 14.56
C ASP A 256 -18.73 -9.03 13.48
N PRO A 257 -18.42 -10.30 13.78
CA PRO A 257 -17.99 -11.27 12.77
C PRO A 257 -18.93 -11.43 11.55
N ARG A 258 -20.18 -10.94 11.64
CA ARG A 258 -21.12 -10.85 10.51
C ARG A 258 -20.76 -9.81 9.44
N TRP A 259 -19.99 -8.75 9.76
CA TRP A 259 -19.55 -7.77 8.74
C TRP A 259 -18.43 -8.34 7.86
N ALA A 260 -17.51 -9.11 8.45
CA ALA A 260 -16.40 -9.72 7.72
C ALA A 260 -16.90 -10.79 6.74
N SER A 261 -17.90 -11.57 7.15
CA SER A 261 -18.50 -12.63 6.33
C SER A 261 -19.46 -12.12 5.24
N ALA A 262 -20.01 -10.92 5.36
CA ALA A 262 -20.89 -10.32 4.35
C ALA A 262 -20.14 -9.70 3.16
N HIS A 263 -18.85 -9.36 3.32
CA HIS A 263 -18.04 -8.67 2.31
C HIS A 263 -16.73 -9.38 1.95
N GLN A 264 -16.47 -10.54 2.55
CA GLN A 264 -15.43 -11.46 2.11
C GLN A 264 -16.02 -12.38 1.04
N PRO A 265 -15.50 -12.41 -0.19
CA PRO A 265 -15.85 -13.43 -1.16
C PRO A 265 -15.63 -14.79 -0.50
N GLN A 266 -16.65 -15.65 -0.52
CA GLN A 266 -16.59 -16.99 0.09
C GLN A 266 -15.56 -17.92 -0.56
N ASP A 267 -14.91 -17.46 -1.63
CA ASP A 267 -13.73 -18.08 -2.17
C ASP A 267 -12.48 -17.52 -1.47
N GLY A 268 -11.68 -18.39 -0.84
CA GLY A 268 -10.36 -18.13 -0.27
C GLY A 268 -9.29 -17.62 -1.27
N ARG A 269 -9.69 -16.97 -2.35
CA ARG A 269 -8.86 -16.38 -3.41
C ARG A 269 -8.37 -14.96 -3.11
N VAL A 270 -8.80 -14.32 -2.02
CA VAL A 270 -8.40 -12.92 -1.70
C VAL A 270 -7.02 -12.83 -1.06
N ALA A 271 -6.56 -13.86 -0.34
CA ALA A 271 -5.19 -13.90 0.17
C ALA A 271 -4.12 -13.92 -0.95
N ASN A 272 -4.53 -14.26 -2.18
CA ASN A 272 -3.63 -14.43 -3.34
C ASN A 272 -3.69 -13.28 -4.34
N ARG A 273 -4.24 -12.11 -3.99
CA ARG A 273 -4.34 -10.97 -4.92
C ARG A 273 -3.10 -10.06 -4.93
N TRP A 274 -1.91 -10.64 -4.75
CA TRP A 274 -0.65 -10.07 -5.23
C TRP A 274 -0.28 -10.68 -6.59
N ARG A 275 -1.25 -10.85 -7.50
CA ARG A 275 -0.92 -11.07 -8.92
C ARG A 275 -0.47 -9.74 -9.50
N LEU A 276 0.85 -9.56 -9.55
CA LEU A 276 1.48 -8.65 -10.50
C LEU A 276 0.92 -9.00 -11.88
N GLY A 277 0.14 -8.08 -12.45
CA GLY A 277 -0.45 -8.22 -13.77
C GLY A 277 0.63 -8.20 -14.85
N TRP A 278 1.31 -9.32 -15.04
CA TRP A 278 1.96 -9.64 -16.29
C TRP A 278 0.89 -10.30 -17.16
N GLY A 279 0.54 -9.64 -18.27
CA GLY A 279 -0.44 -10.15 -19.21
C GLY A 279 -0.07 -11.56 -19.66
N THR A 280 -0.98 -12.51 -19.48
CA THR A 280 -0.97 -13.78 -20.19
C THR A 280 -1.99 -13.65 -21.31
N LEU A 281 -1.51 -13.91 -22.53
CA LEU A 281 -2.28 -13.97 -23.77
C LEU A 281 -3.48 -14.93 -23.62
N PRO A 282 -4.56 -14.77 -24.40
CA PRO A 282 -5.72 -15.65 -24.28
C PRO A 282 -5.38 -17.08 -24.71
N ASP A 283 -5.64 -18.02 -23.80
CA ASP A 283 -5.55 -19.46 -24.03
C ASP A 283 -6.62 -19.89 -25.05
N CYS A 284 -6.16 -20.42 -26.19
CA CYS A 284 -6.95 -21.20 -27.11
C CYS A 284 -6.16 -22.47 -27.48
N LEU A 285 -6.17 -23.50 -26.62
CA LEU A 285 -5.87 -24.88 -27.02
C LEU A 285 -6.70 -25.87 -26.16
N PRO A 286 -7.37 -26.87 -26.76
CA PRO A 286 -8.25 -27.79 -26.05
C PRO A 286 -7.52 -29.02 -25.48
N GLY A 287 -7.84 -29.30 -24.21
CA GLY A 287 -8.15 -30.64 -23.66
C GLY A 287 -7.19 -31.81 -23.85
N TYR A 288 -6.55 -32.24 -22.76
CA TYR A 288 -6.28 -33.67 -22.51
C TYR A 288 -6.73 -34.02 -21.09
N TYR A 289 -7.76 -34.88 -21.02
CA TYR A 289 -8.27 -35.48 -19.79
C TYR A 289 -7.22 -36.40 -19.15
N GLY A 290 -7.10 -36.29 -17.83
CA GLY A 290 -6.25 -37.15 -17.00
C GLY A 290 -6.73 -38.59 -16.97
N ALA A 291 -5.77 -39.52 -17.01
CA ALA A 291 -5.96 -40.93 -16.76
C ALA A 291 -5.90 -41.21 -15.24
N ASP A 292 -6.90 -41.95 -14.77
CA ASP A 292 -7.07 -42.52 -13.44
C ASP A 292 -6.07 -43.68 -13.21
N PRO A 293 -5.32 -43.74 -12.08
CA PRO A 293 -4.36 -44.80 -11.81
C PRO A 293 -4.92 -45.82 -10.80
N ASP A 294 -5.96 -46.57 -11.16
CA ASP A 294 -6.38 -47.76 -10.40
C ASP A 294 -6.82 -48.89 -11.35
N HIS A 295 -5.87 -49.73 -11.77
CA HIS A 295 -6.05 -51.19 -11.97
C HIS A 295 -4.80 -51.80 -12.62
N VAL A 296 -3.80 -52.13 -11.81
CA VAL A 296 -2.82 -53.17 -12.13
C VAL A 296 -3.28 -54.42 -11.40
N LEU A 297 -3.63 -55.47 -12.15
CA LEU A 297 -3.48 -56.91 -11.85
C LEU A 297 -4.60 -57.72 -12.55
N ARG A 298 -4.30 -58.29 -13.73
CA ARG A 298 -4.33 -59.76 -13.97
C ARG A 298 -4.32 -60.13 -15.47
N ARG A 299 -3.30 -60.93 -15.79
CA ARG A 299 -3.25 -62.10 -16.71
C ARG A 299 -3.36 -61.92 -18.23
N ARG A 300 -2.36 -62.56 -18.86
CA ARG A 300 -2.19 -62.94 -20.28
C ARG A 300 -3.33 -63.82 -20.82
N SER A 301 -3.69 -63.62 -22.10
CA SER A 301 -3.83 -64.69 -23.12
C SER A 301 -4.07 -64.11 -24.53
N LEU A 302 -3.57 -64.84 -25.53
CA LEU A 302 -3.31 -64.57 -26.96
C LEU A 302 -4.57 -64.56 -27.90
N PRO A 303 -4.43 -64.37 -29.24
CA PRO A 303 -5.37 -63.62 -30.10
C PRO A 303 -6.20 -64.47 -31.12
N ASN A 304 -7.24 -63.86 -31.74
CA ASN A 304 -7.75 -64.17 -33.11
C ASN A 304 -8.87 -63.17 -33.50
N ARG A 305 -8.74 -62.35 -34.56
CA ARG A 305 -9.10 -62.50 -36.01
C ARG A 305 -10.55 -62.14 -36.41
N ARG A 306 -10.61 -61.22 -37.40
CA ARG A 306 -11.63 -60.97 -38.48
C ARG A 306 -12.93 -60.28 -38.01
N ASP A 307 -13.47 -59.22 -38.63
CA ASP A 307 -13.74 -58.85 -40.05
C ASP A 307 -13.74 -57.30 -40.25
N ARG A 308 -13.07 -56.70 -41.24
CA ARG A 308 -13.47 -56.23 -42.60
C ARG A 308 -14.47 -55.02 -42.72
N VAL A 309 -13.97 -53.93 -43.37
CA VAL A 309 -14.59 -53.04 -44.42
C VAL A 309 -15.58 -51.95 -43.94
N ALA A 310 -15.59 -50.64 -44.30
CA ALA A 310 -14.81 -49.69 -45.15
C ALA A 310 -15.28 -48.21 -44.83
N PRO A 311 -14.83 -47.13 -45.54
CA PRO A 311 -14.62 -45.78 -44.99
C PRO A 311 -15.64 -44.70 -45.40
N GLY A 312 -15.62 -43.52 -44.76
CA GLY A 312 -16.33 -42.35 -45.29
C GLY A 312 -16.31 -41.04 -44.48
N ARG A 313 -15.52 -40.09 -44.99
CA ARG A 313 -15.73 -38.63 -45.11
C ARG A 313 -15.74 -37.71 -43.88
N SER A 314 -14.77 -36.79 -43.95
CA SER A 314 -14.76 -35.39 -43.51
C SER A 314 -16.08 -34.65 -43.71
N HIS A 315 -16.40 -33.71 -42.80
CA HIS A 315 -16.66 -32.29 -43.13
C HIS A 315 -16.70 -31.46 -41.83
N THR A 316 -15.93 -30.38 -41.83
CA THR A 316 -16.02 -29.19 -40.97
C THR A 316 -17.23 -28.36 -41.34
N GLU A 317 -18.01 -27.90 -40.37
CA GLU A 317 -18.95 -26.79 -40.58
C GLU A 317 -19.09 -25.95 -39.29
N CYS A 318 -18.69 -24.69 -39.39
CA CYS A 318 -18.99 -23.63 -38.44
C CYS A 318 -20.29 -22.99 -38.89
N ASP A 319 -21.31 -22.95 -38.03
CA ASP A 319 -22.48 -22.10 -38.24
C ASP A 319 -22.57 -21.03 -37.15
N THR A 320 -22.52 -19.79 -37.62
CA THR A 320 -22.90 -18.55 -36.96
C THR A 320 -24.39 -18.27 -37.20
N GLU A 321 -24.97 -17.46 -36.29
CA GLU A 321 -26.28 -16.79 -36.35
C GLU A 321 -27.49 -17.59 -35.84
N ASP A 322 -28.08 -17.09 -34.74
CA ASP A 322 -29.47 -16.62 -34.87
C ASP A 322 -29.80 -15.53 -33.82
N LEU A 323 -30.26 -14.39 -34.32
CA LEU A 323 -30.85 -13.29 -33.59
C LEU A 323 -32.35 -13.32 -33.88
N ALA A 324 -33.13 -13.16 -32.80
CA ALA A 324 -34.45 -12.52 -32.75
C ALA A 324 -35.66 -13.40 -32.37
N GLY A 325 -36.29 -12.97 -31.26
CA GLY A 325 -37.72 -12.71 -31.27
C GLY A 325 -38.59 -13.69 -30.48
N ARG A 326 -39.07 -13.25 -29.32
CA ARG A 326 -40.51 -13.04 -29.06
C ARG A 326 -40.75 -12.36 -27.70
N ARG A 327 -41.40 -11.19 -27.78
CA ARG A 327 -42.16 -10.55 -26.69
C ARG A 327 -43.50 -11.27 -26.51
N THR A 328 -44.00 -11.36 -25.27
CA THR A 328 -45.34 -10.92 -24.78
C THR A 328 -45.46 -11.33 -23.30
N TYR A 329 -45.50 -10.36 -22.36
CA TYR A 329 -46.67 -9.83 -21.65
C TYR A 329 -47.39 -10.83 -20.73
N LEU A 330 -47.43 -10.52 -19.41
CA LEU A 330 -48.66 -10.22 -18.66
C LEU A 330 -48.35 -9.67 -17.26
N ALA A 331 -49.20 -8.75 -16.82
CA ALA A 331 -49.14 -7.95 -15.60
C ALA A 331 -50.23 -8.37 -14.59
N GLY A 332 -50.16 -7.81 -13.37
CA GLY A 332 -51.21 -7.79 -12.35
C GLY A 332 -50.74 -8.44 -11.05
N THR A 333 -50.82 -7.84 -9.86
CA THR A 333 -51.46 -6.60 -9.36
C THR A 333 -50.77 -6.22 -8.05
#